data_AF-A0A101MJ27-F1
#
_entry.id   AF-A0A101MJ27-F1
#
_cell.length_a   1.000
_cell.length_b   1.000
_cell.length_c   1.000
_cell.angle_alpha   90.00
_cell.angle_beta   90.00
_cell.angle_gamma   90.00
#
_symmetry.space_group_name_H-M   'P 1'
#
loop_
_entity.id
_entity.type
_entity.pdbx_description
1 polymer ?
#
loop_
_entity_poly.entity_id
_entity_poly.type
_entity_poly.pdbx_seq_one_letter_code
_entity_poly.pdbx_strand_id
1 'polypeptide(L)'
;MWHKIRSYVEDMLRLDYPQPGADQKVLRDDRIQAWSAEMRSPTGGDLPSFPTTSTFAELVDCVTMCIHIASPQHTAVNYLQNYYQSFVVNKPPCLYTEPPSSLQDLLHYTEKDLVDALPMNHTREWLLASHTPYLLSFKPGNKESLIVYAASKFRVYRSKTSQADLAIAKATGKFYTALADSEEEFRGYGQATDDWGTIPYEVLSPEWNAVSILI
;
A
#
# COMPACT_ATOMS: atom_id res chain seq x y z
N MET A 1 -2.03 -8.42 6.57
CA MET A 1 -1.38 -7.10 6.80
C MET A 1 -2.30 -6.09 7.48
N TRP A 2 -3.48 -5.75 6.93
CA TRP A 2 -4.42 -4.75 7.50
C TRP A 2 -4.62 -4.87 9.02
N HIS A 3 -5.06 -6.03 9.51
CA HIS A 3 -5.33 -6.23 10.95
C HIS A 3 -4.08 -6.04 11.84
N LYS A 4 -2.89 -6.36 11.31
CA LYS A 4 -1.62 -6.18 12.04
C LYS A 4 -1.28 -4.70 12.20
N ILE A 5 -1.46 -3.91 11.14
CA ILE A 5 -1.36 -2.44 11.18
C ILE A 5 -2.42 -1.86 12.10
N ARG A 6 -3.68 -2.28 11.97
CA ARG A 6 -4.79 -1.80 12.79
C ARG A 6 -4.54 -2.02 14.28
N SER A 7 -4.12 -3.23 14.67
CA SER A 7 -3.78 -3.51 16.07
C SER A 7 -2.62 -2.66 16.58
N TYR A 8 -1.61 -2.38 15.73
CA TYR A 8 -0.51 -1.50 16.10
C TYR A 8 -0.97 -0.06 16.30
N VAL A 9 -1.77 0.47 15.37
CA VAL A 9 -2.36 1.81 15.45
C VAL A 9 -3.23 1.96 16.70
N GLU A 10 -4.07 0.96 16.98
CA GLU A 10 -4.91 0.95 18.18
C GLU A 10 -4.07 0.98 19.46
N ASP A 11 -3.05 0.14 19.56
CA ASP A 11 -2.18 0.09 20.74
C ASP A 11 -1.39 1.40 20.93
N MET A 12 -1.00 2.08 19.84
CA MET A 12 -0.33 3.38 19.88
C MET A 12 -1.27 4.52 20.25
N LEU A 13 -2.44 4.64 19.62
CA LEU A 13 -3.39 5.71 19.89
C LEU A 13 -3.99 5.61 21.30
N ARG A 14 -4.10 4.41 21.87
CA ARG A 14 -4.61 4.20 23.24
C ARG A 14 -3.72 4.87 24.31
N LEU A 15 -2.48 5.22 23.97
CA LEU A 15 -1.58 5.98 24.86
C LEU A 15 -2.07 7.41 25.09
N ASP A 16 -2.60 8.05 24.04
CA ASP A 16 -3.12 9.42 24.10
C ASP A 16 -4.64 9.45 24.37
N TYR A 17 -5.35 8.39 23.97
CA TYR A 17 -6.79 8.21 24.14
C TYR A 17 -7.14 7.00 25.05
N PRO A 18 -6.77 7.02 26.35
CA PRO A 18 -7.06 5.92 27.26
C PRO A 18 -8.55 5.82 27.61
N GLN A 19 -8.99 4.60 27.93
CA GLN A 19 -10.32 4.33 28.46
C GLN A 19 -10.39 4.55 29.99
N PRO A 20 -11.58 4.85 30.55
CA PRO A 20 -12.81 5.15 29.84
C PRO A 20 -12.79 6.55 29.20
N GLY A 21 -13.58 6.74 28.15
CA GLY A 21 -13.82 8.06 27.56
C GLY A 21 -12.95 8.42 26.34
N ALA A 22 -12.40 7.42 25.65
CA ALA A 22 -11.58 7.64 24.45
C ALA A 22 -12.37 8.37 23.35
N ASP A 23 -13.63 8.00 23.12
CA ASP A 23 -14.49 8.64 22.11
C ASP A 23 -14.71 10.12 22.41
N GLN A 24 -15.00 10.47 23.67
CA GLN A 24 -15.17 11.88 24.07
C GLN A 24 -13.88 12.68 23.92
N LYS A 25 -12.71 12.06 24.09
CA LYS A 25 -11.43 12.70 23.84
C LYS A 25 -11.20 12.95 22.35
N VAL A 26 -11.48 11.98 21.48
CA VAL A 26 -11.39 12.15 20.01
C VAL A 26 -12.33 13.25 19.53
N LEU A 27 -13.57 13.25 20.02
CA LEU A 27 -14.57 14.26 19.66
C LEU A 27 -14.16 15.68 20.07
N ARG A 28 -13.36 15.82 21.14
CA ARG A 28 -12.87 17.10 21.67
C ARG A 28 -11.46 17.44 21.20
N ASP A 29 -10.83 16.62 20.38
CA ASP A 29 -9.50 16.91 19.85
C ASP A 29 -9.63 17.82 18.61
N ASP A 30 -9.47 19.12 18.84
CA ASP A 30 -9.56 20.16 17.80
C ASP A 30 -8.60 19.89 16.62
N ARG A 31 -7.47 19.21 16.84
CA ARG A 31 -6.50 18.91 15.77
C ARG A 31 -7.01 17.79 14.88
N ILE A 32 -7.63 16.75 15.45
CA ILE A 32 -8.26 15.67 14.67
C ILE A 32 -9.47 16.20 13.89
N GLN A 33 -10.29 17.06 14.52
CA GLN A 33 -11.44 17.67 13.85
C GLN A 33 -10.99 18.58 12.70
N ALA A 34 -9.97 19.43 12.94
CA ALA A 34 -9.41 20.29 11.90
C ALA A 34 -8.76 19.48 10.77
N TRP A 35 -8.05 18.40 11.08
CA TRP A 35 -7.48 17.52 10.07
C TRP A 35 -8.55 16.88 9.19
N SER A 36 -9.61 16.33 9.77
CA SER A 36 -10.75 15.78 9.01
C SER A 36 -11.42 16.84 8.12
N ALA A 37 -11.61 18.05 8.64
CA ALA A 37 -12.18 19.16 7.88
C ALA A 37 -11.27 19.58 6.70
N GLU A 38 -9.97 19.67 6.92
CA GLU A 38 -8.97 20.00 5.89
C GLU A 38 -8.96 18.97 4.76
N MET A 39 -8.94 17.67 5.10
CA MET A 39 -8.94 16.60 4.11
C MET A 39 -10.21 16.58 3.25
N ARG A 40 -11.35 16.98 3.81
CA ARG A 40 -12.65 17.02 3.11
C ARG A 40 -12.89 18.34 2.36
N SER A 41 -12.17 19.40 2.68
CA SER A 41 -12.40 20.73 2.12
C SER A 41 -12.09 20.78 0.62
N PRO A 42 -12.96 21.37 -0.23
CA PRO A 42 -12.66 21.58 -1.66
C PRO A 42 -11.43 22.46 -1.92
N THR A 43 -11.02 23.28 -0.94
CA THR A 43 -9.79 24.09 -1.02
C THR A 43 -8.61 23.45 -0.28
N GLY A 44 -8.81 22.26 0.30
CA GLY A 44 -7.81 21.46 1.00
C GLY A 44 -7.56 20.15 0.25
N GLY A 45 -7.86 19.02 0.90
CA GLY A 45 -7.64 17.69 0.32
C GLY A 45 -8.66 17.26 -0.74
N ASP A 46 -9.84 17.90 -0.80
CA ASP A 46 -10.97 17.57 -1.68
C ASP A 46 -11.32 16.07 -1.69
N LEU A 47 -11.26 15.43 -0.51
CA LEU A 47 -11.66 14.04 -0.30
C LEU A 47 -13.00 13.99 0.45
N PRO A 48 -14.16 14.13 -0.23
CA PRO A 48 -15.47 14.19 0.43
C PRO A 48 -15.82 12.91 1.21
N SER A 49 -15.21 11.78 0.84
CA SER A 49 -15.35 10.48 1.52
C SER A 49 -14.41 10.29 2.71
N PHE A 50 -13.48 11.22 2.96
CA PHE A 50 -12.62 11.17 4.14
C PHE A 50 -13.46 11.26 5.42
N PRO A 51 -13.23 10.42 6.45
CA PRO A 51 -14.16 10.29 7.57
C PRO A 51 -14.23 11.55 8.45
N THR A 52 -15.40 11.82 9.03
CA THR A 52 -15.57 12.75 10.14
C THR A 52 -15.35 12.02 11.46
N THR A 53 -14.11 11.98 11.90
CA THR A 53 -13.63 11.12 12.98
C THR A 53 -14.20 11.54 14.33
N SER A 54 -15.19 10.81 14.84
CA SER A 54 -15.94 11.13 16.06
C SER A 54 -15.71 10.12 17.19
N THR A 55 -15.26 8.91 16.84
CA THR A 55 -14.97 7.82 17.78
C THR A 55 -13.50 7.39 17.72
N PHE A 56 -13.03 6.74 18.78
CA PHE A 56 -11.70 6.15 18.80
C PHE A 56 -11.53 5.06 17.73
N ALA A 57 -12.56 4.26 17.48
CA ALA A 57 -12.54 3.24 16.44
C ALA A 57 -12.37 3.85 15.04
N GLU A 58 -13.11 4.92 14.73
CA GLU A 58 -12.97 5.65 13.46
C GLU A 58 -11.57 6.26 13.31
N LEU A 59 -10.98 6.79 14.38
CA LEU A 59 -9.61 7.32 14.34
C LEU A 59 -8.60 6.22 14.05
N VAL A 60 -8.75 5.06 14.71
CA VAL A 60 -7.92 3.88 14.47
C VAL A 60 -8.02 3.44 13.01
N ASP A 61 -9.23 3.31 12.47
CA ASP A 61 -9.44 2.87 11.08
C ASP A 61 -8.93 3.91 10.07
N CYS A 62 -9.11 5.20 10.33
CA CYS A 62 -8.60 6.28 9.50
C CYS A 62 -7.07 6.28 9.43
N VAL A 63 -6.39 6.19 10.57
CA VAL A 63 -4.91 6.15 10.62
C VAL A 63 -4.38 4.83 10.03
N THR A 64 -5.08 3.72 10.26
CA THR A 64 -4.77 2.42 9.65
C THR A 64 -4.83 2.51 8.13
N MET A 65 -5.87 3.14 7.58
CA MET A 65 -6.01 3.34 6.13
C MET A 65 -4.87 4.20 5.57
N CYS A 66 -4.48 5.27 6.26
CA CYS A 66 -3.35 6.11 5.85
C CYS A 66 -2.05 5.29 5.73
N ILE A 67 -1.74 4.48 6.75
CA ILE A 67 -0.54 3.62 6.74
C ILE A 67 -0.67 2.52 5.69
N HIS A 68 -1.85 1.92 5.54
CA HIS A 68 -2.12 0.89 4.54
C HIS A 68 -1.88 1.39 3.12
N ILE A 69 -2.41 2.57 2.78
CA ILE A 69 -2.21 3.22 1.48
C ILE A 69 -0.73 3.51 1.25
N ALA A 70 -0.07 4.11 2.24
CA ALA A 70 1.32 4.56 2.11
C ALA A 70 2.33 3.41 2.05
N SER A 71 1.98 2.22 2.55
CA SER A 71 2.89 1.08 2.67
C SER A 71 2.41 -0.12 1.83
N PRO A 72 1.68 -1.11 2.39
CA PRO A 72 1.42 -2.35 1.67
C PRO A 72 0.59 -2.18 0.39
N GLN A 73 -0.33 -1.21 0.33
CA GLN A 73 -1.13 -0.99 -0.88
C GLN A 73 -0.26 -0.45 -2.01
N HIS A 74 0.55 0.58 -1.74
CA HIS A 74 1.52 1.10 -2.71
C HIS A 74 2.44 0.00 -3.22
N THR A 75 3.04 -0.78 -2.30
CA THR A 75 3.92 -1.89 -2.68
C THR A 75 3.21 -2.92 -3.57
N ALA A 76 1.98 -3.32 -3.21
CA ALA A 76 1.22 -4.33 -3.96
C ALA A 76 0.90 -3.90 -5.40
N VAL A 77 0.61 -2.62 -5.64
CA VAL A 77 0.25 -2.11 -6.98
C VAL A 77 1.45 -1.58 -7.79
N ASN A 78 2.62 -1.48 -7.16
CA ASN A 78 3.80 -0.86 -7.77
C ASN A 78 4.92 -1.84 -8.12
N TYR A 79 5.32 -2.76 -7.22
CA TYR A 79 6.59 -3.49 -7.38
C TYR A 79 6.62 -4.49 -8.55
N LEU A 80 5.45 -4.95 -9.02
CA LEU A 80 5.34 -5.80 -10.19
C LEU A 80 4.97 -5.04 -11.47
N GLN A 81 4.93 -3.69 -11.45
CA GLN A 81 4.63 -2.94 -12.67
C GLN A 81 5.61 -3.29 -13.79
N ASN A 82 6.92 -3.32 -13.50
CA ASN A 82 7.92 -3.71 -14.50
C ASN A 82 7.72 -5.15 -14.99
N TYR A 83 7.36 -6.08 -14.09
CA TYR A 83 7.07 -7.47 -14.47
C TYR A 83 5.88 -7.56 -15.45
N TYR A 84 4.78 -6.85 -15.17
CA TYR A 84 3.56 -6.93 -15.99
C TYR A 84 3.57 -6.04 -17.24
N GLN A 85 4.36 -4.96 -17.28
CA GLN A 85 4.26 -3.91 -18.31
C GLN A 85 5.51 -3.77 -19.18
N SER A 86 6.67 -4.32 -18.79
CA SER A 86 7.89 -4.23 -19.62
C SER A 86 7.75 -4.97 -20.96
N PHE A 87 7.04 -6.10 -20.97
CA PHE A 87 6.55 -6.71 -22.21
C PHE A 87 5.25 -6.02 -22.64
N VAL A 88 5.38 -4.96 -23.43
CA VAL A 88 4.30 -4.01 -23.75
C VAL A 88 3.06 -4.69 -24.36
N VAL A 89 3.23 -5.79 -25.10
CA VAL A 89 2.10 -6.56 -25.67
C VAL A 89 1.18 -7.11 -24.59
N ASN A 90 1.72 -7.49 -23.42
CA ASN A 90 0.92 -8.02 -22.31
C ASN A 90 -0.01 -6.97 -21.69
N LYS A 91 0.43 -5.70 -21.64
CA LYS A 91 -0.36 -4.61 -21.07
C LYS A 91 -0.02 -3.28 -21.75
N PRO A 92 -0.54 -3.05 -22.97
CA PRO A 92 -0.26 -1.83 -23.72
C PRO A 92 -0.92 -0.63 -23.04
N PRO A 93 -0.29 0.57 -23.05
CA PRO A 93 -0.86 1.75 -22.44
C PRO A 93 -2.00 2.39 -23.25
N CYS A 94 -2.09 2.05 -24.55
CA CYS A 94 -3.10 2.55 -25.48
C CYS A 94 -3.23 1.62 -26.70
N LEU A 95 -4.26 1.86 -27.51
CA LEU A 95 -4.45 1.23 -28.82
C LEU A 95 -4.27 2.26 -29.93
N TYR A 96 -3.76 1.83 -31.09
CA TYR A 96 -3.47 2.68 -32.26
C TYR A 96 -4.52 2.61 -33.36
N THR A 97 -5.46 1.68 -33.23
CA THR A 97 -6.61 1.54 -34.12
C THR A 97 -7.89 1.66 -33.31
N GLU A 98 -8.98 2.03 -33.99
CA GLU A 98 -10.29 2.03 -33.36
C GLU A 98 -10.71 0.60 -33.00
N PRO A 99 -11.44 0.39 -31.88
CA PRO A 99 -12.03 -0.91 -31.58
C PRO A 99 -12.95 -1.37 -32.72
N PRO A 100 -13.14 -2.70 -32.90
CA PRO A 100 -14.10 -3.23 -33.86
C PRO A 100 -15.49 -2.59 -33.68
N SER A 101 -16.12 -2.20 -34.78
CA SER A 101 -17.41 -1.50 -34.76
C SER A 101 -18.61 -2.42 -34.48
N SER A 102 -18.39 -3.73 -34.60
CA SER A 102 -19.39 -4.77 -34.37
C SER A 102 -18.75 -6.06 -33.83
N LEU A 103 -19.59 -6.93 -33.25
CA LEU A 103 -19.15 -8.28 -32.87
C LEU A 103 -18.65 -9.07 -34.09
N GLN A 104 -19.26 -8.86 -35.26
CA GLN A 104 -18.84 -9.53 -36.48
C GLN A 104 -17.41 -9.14 -36.86
N ASP A 105 -17.06 -7.85 -36.77
CA ASP A 105 -15.69 -7.37 -37.01
C ASP A 105 -14.69 -7.99 -36.03
N LEU A 106 -15.06 -8.05 -34.74
CA LEU A 106 -14.23 -8.69 -33.71
C LEU A 106 -14.02 -10.19 -33.96
N LEU A 107 -15.03 -10.90 -34.47
CA LEU A 107 -14.91 -12.32 -34.79
C LEU A 107 -14.02 -12.58 -36.01
N HIS A 108 -13.78 -11.56 -36.85
CA HIS A 108 -12.88 -11.64 -38.00
C HIS A 108 -11.49 -11.07 -37.71
N TYR A 109 -11.22 -10.62 -36.46
CA TYR A 109 -9.93 -10.05 -36.08
C TYR A 109 -8.79 -11.04 -36.30
N THR A 110 -7.72 -10.57 -36.91
CA THR A 110 -6.55 -11.36 -37.26
C THR A 110 -5.33 -10.95 -36.43
N GLU A 111 -4.23 -11.71 -36.56
CA GLU A 111 -2.94 -11.32 -35.98
C GLU A 111 -2.48 -9.94 -36.48
N LYS A 112 -2.73 -9.64 -37.76
CA LYS A 112 -2.39 -8.34 -38.34
C LYS A 112 -3.14 -7.21 -37.65
N ASP A 113 -4.44 -7.37 -37.40
CA ASP A 113 -5.26 -6.35 -36.74
C ASP A 113 -4.80 -6.11 -35.30
N LEU A 114 -4.36 -7.16 -34.60
CA LEU A 114 -3.75 -7.03 -33.27
C LEU A 114 -2.41 -6.29 -33.33
N VAL A 115 -1.53 -6.63 -34.26
CA VAL A 115 -0.23 -5.96 -34.43
C VAL A 115 -0.41 -4.48 -34.77
N ASP A 116 -1.36 -4.15 -35.65
CA ASP A 116 -1.67 -2.77 -36.04
C ASP A 116 -2.26 -1.97 -34.85
N ALA A 117 -3.00 -2.62 -33.95
CA ALA A 117 -3.56 -1.98 -32.75
C ALA A 117 -2.51 -1.69 -31.65
N LEU A 118 -1.40 -2.42 -31.64
CA LEU A 118 -0.36 -2.33 -30.61
C LEU A 118 0.79 -1.39 -31.01
N PRO A 119 1.55 -0.84 -30.04
CA PRO A 119 2.71 0.02 -30.32
C PRO A 119 3.93 -0.73 -30.90
N MET A 120 3.76 -1.88 -31.57
CA MET A 120 4.86 -2.71 -32.08
C MET A 120 5.71 -1.98 -33.13
N ASN A 121 5.07 -1.14 -33.95
CA ASN A 121 5.75 -0.31 -34.95
C ASN A 121 5.97 1.14 -34.49
N HIS A 122 5.75 1.41 -33.19
CA HIS A 122 5.83 2.73 -32.57
C HIS A 122 6.94 2.73 -31.51
N THR A 123 8.20 2.80 -31.96
CA THR A 123 9.38 2.61 -31.09
C THR A 123 9.41 3.57 -29.91
N ARG A 124 8.95 4.81 -30.09
CA ARG A 124 8.96 5.81 -29.01
C ARG A 124 7.96 5.45 -27.92
N GLU A 125 6.75 5.06 -28.30
CA GLU A 125 5.73 4.65 -27.34
C GLU A 125 6.03 3.29 -26.73
N TRP A 126 6.63 2.35 -27.46
CA TRP A 126 7.15 1.12 -26.86
C TRP A 126 8.21 1.41 -25.78
N LEU A 127 9.14 2.32 -26.08
CA LEU A 127 10.16 2.75 -25.13
C LEU A 127 9.52 3.39 -23.90
N LEU A 128 8.58 4.33 -24.06
CA LEU A 128 7.92 4.98 -22.93
C LEU A 128 7.09 3.99 -22.10
N ALA A 129 6.35 3.10 -22.78
CA ALA A 129 5.52 2.08 -22.14
C ALA A 129 6.34 1.10 -21.30
N SER A 130 7.49 0.66 -21.80
CA SER A 130 8.38 -0.24 -21.06
C SER A 130 9.23 0.46 -20.00
N HIS A 131 9.61 1.72 -20.24
CA HIS A 131 10.51 2.45 -19.35
C HIS A 131 9.81 3.12 -18.15
N THR A 132 8.56 3.56 -18.31
CA THR A 132 7.76 4.11 -17.21
C THR A 132 7.66 3.15 -16.01
N PRO A 133 7.23 1.88 -16.17
CA PRO A 133 7.17 0.96 -15.05
C PRO A 133 8.57 0.61 -14.51
N TYR A 134 9.62 0.62 -15.33
CA TYR A 134 11.00 0.49 -14.84
C TYR A 134 11.38 1.63 -13.88
N LEU A 135 11.06 2.89 -14.24
CA LEU A 135 11.32 4.06 -13.40
C LEU A 135 10.51 4.08 -12.10
N LEU A 136 9.32 3.47 -12.10
CA LEU A 136 8.44 3.44 -10.93
C LEU A 136 8.68 2.22 -10.03
N SER A 137 9.27 1.14 -10.54
CA SER A 137 9.39 -0.14 -9.82
C SER A 137 10.70 -0.28 -9.02
N PHE A 138 11.47 0.78 -8.81
CA PHE A 138 12.67 0.66 -7.99
C PHE A 138 12.28 0.27 -6.56
N LYS A 139 12.89 -0.79 -6.06
CA LYS A 139 12.67 -1.22 -4.69
C LYS A 139 13.37 -0.22 -3.75
N PRO A 140 12.70 0.24 -2.67
CA PRO A 140 13.35 1.04 -1.66
C PRO A 140 14.49 0.25 -1.05
N GLY A 141 15.59 0.94 -0.69
CA GLY A 141 16.71 0.31 -0.03
C GLY A 141 16.27 -0.33 1.31
N ASN A 142 16.98 -1.36 1.77
CA ASN A 142 16.67 -2.17 2.96
C ASN A 142 16.46 -1.39 4.29
N LYS A 143 16.56 -0.06 4.33
CA LYS A 143 16.44 0.78 5.53
C LYS A 143 15.04 1.34 5.77
N GLU A 144 14.12 1.17 4.84
CA GLU A 144 12.85 1.90 4.83
C GLU A 144 11.62 0.99 4.90
N SER A 145 11.73 -0.24 5.41
CA SER A 145 10.58 -1.15 5.55
C SER A 145 9.89 -1.07 6.92
N LEU A 146 8.61 -1.48 6.98
CA LEU A 146 7.82 -1.49 8.22
C LEU A 146 8.48 -2.31 9.33
N ILE A 147 9.12 -3.43 8.98
CA ILE A 147 9.80 -4.29 9.96
C ILE A 147 11.04 -3.60 10.55
N VAL A 148 11.79 -2.84 9.74
CA VAL A 148 12.92 -2.03 10.20
C VAL A 148 12.45 -0.86 11.05
N TYR A 149 11.34 -0.20 10.69
CA TYR A 149 10.72 0.83 11.54
C TYR A 149 10.33 0.27 12.91
N ALA A 150 9.63 -0.87 12.96
CA ALA A 150 9.19 -1.48 14.20
C ALA A 150 10.39 -1.89 15.08
N ALA A 151 11.42 -2.52 14.49
CA ALA A 151 12.64 -2.90 15.18
C ALA A 151 13.41 -1.68 15.73
N SER A 152 13.56 -0.63 14.92
CA SER A 152 14.25 0.60 15.33
C SER A 152 13.53 1.27 16.50
N LYS A 153 12.21 1.41 16.40
CA LYS A 153 11.40 2.05 17.46
C LYS A 153 11.42 1.22 18.73
N PHE A 154 11.31 -0.11 18.64
CA PHE A 154 11.44 -0.98 19.81
C PHE A 154 12.80 -0.82 20.51
N ARG A 155 13.90 -0.80 19.75
CA ARG A 155 15.26 -0.67 20.29
C ARG A 155 15.47 0.64 21.05
N VAL A 156 14.90 1.74 20.58
CA VAL A 156 15.00 3.06 21.22
C VAL A 156 14.20 3.12 22.52
N TYR A 157 13.00 2.53 22.55
CA TYR A 157 12.08 2.70 23.68
C TYR A 157 12.25 1.64 24.77
N ARG A 158 12.77 0.44 24.45
CA ARG A 158 12.95 -0.64 25.43
C ARG A 158 13.91 -0.32 26.58
N SER A 159 14.83 0.62 26.39
CA SER A 159 15.81 1.03 27.41
C SER A 159 15.38 2.26 28.21
N LYS A 160 14.23 2.86 27.87
CA LYS A 160 13.68 4.00 28.59
C LYS A 160 12.93 3.54 29.83
N THR A 161 12.74 4.46 30.77
CA THR A 161 12.21 4.15 32.11
C THR A 161 10.77 4.60 32.33
N SER A 162 10.24 5.52 31.52
CA SER A 162 8.87 6.00 31.70
C SER A 162 7.86 4.93 31.28
N GLN A 163 6.71 4.89 31.98
CA GLN A 163 5.64 3.93 31.67
C GLN A 163 5.11 4.12 30.25
N ALA A 164 5.00 5.37 29.77
CA ALA A 164 4.58 5.68 28.41
C ALA A 164 5.58 5.15 27.37
N ASP A 165 6.88 5.34 27.61
CA ASP A 165 7.91 4.82 26.71
C ASP A 165 7.91 3.29 26.67
N LEU A 166 7.75 2.62 27.80
CA LEU A 166 7.66 1.16 27.87
C LEU A 166 6.40 0.64 27.17
N ALA A 167 5.29 1.39 27.19
CA ALA A 167 4.09 1.04 26.45
C ALA A 167 4.30 1.16 24.92
N ILE A 168 5.06 2.17 24.45
CA ILE A 168 5.49 2.28 23.05
C ILE A 168 6.38 1.09 22.67
N ALA A 169 7.35 0.72 23.52
CA ALA A 169 8.18 -0.46 23.30
C ALA A 169 7.33 -1.74 23.18
N LYS A 170 6.33 -1.92 24.05
CA LYS A 170 5.42 -3.06 23.99
C LYS A 170 4.62 -3.11 22.68
N ALA A 171 4.00 -2.00 22.28
CA ALA A 171 3.22 -1.92 21.05
C ALA A 171 4.06 -2.18 19.79
N THR A 172 5.26 -1.58 19.73
CA THR A 172 6.19 -1.74 18.60
C THR A 172 6.84 -3.14 18.55
N GLY A 173 7.16 -3.73 19.70
CA GLY A 173 7.64 -5.11 19.77
C GLY A 173 6.59 -6.11 19.30
N LYS A 174 5.33 -5.95 19.73
CA LYS A 174 4.20 -6.77 19.25
C LYS A 174 4.01 -6.62 17.73
N PHE A 175 4.12 -5.40 17.21
CA PHE A 175 4.01 -5.16 15.77
C PHE A 175 5.17 -5.79 15.00
N TYR A 176 6.41 -5.69 15.50
CA TYR A 176 7.56 -6.36 14.91
C TYR A 176 7.35 -7.88 14.82
N THR A 177 6.92 -8.53 15.90
CA THR A 177 6.63 -9.97 15.89
C THR A 177 5.55 -10.30 14.88
N ALA A 178 4.43 -9.56 14.87
CA ALA A 178 3.36 -9.78 13.91
C ALA A 178 3.83 -9.60 12.44
N LEU A 179 4.74 -8.67 12.17
CA LEU A 179 5.35 -8.52 10.86
C LEU A 179 6.27 -9.69 10.53
N ALA A 180 7.15 -10.11 11.44
CA ALA A 180 8.04 -11.26 11.23
C ALA A 180 7.25 -12.55 10.94
N ASP A 181 6.17 -12.80 11.67
CA ASP A 181 5.29 -13.96 11.46
C ASP A 181 4.55 -13.91 10.11
N SER A 182 4.41 -12.72 9.51
CA SER A 182 3.73 -12.57 8.22
C SER A 182 4.54 -13.10 7.04
N GLU A 183 5.86 -13.23 7.20
CA GLU A 183 6.75 -13.71 6.14
C GLU A 183 6.42 -15.16 5.75
N GLU A 184 6.27 -16.05 6.73
CA GLU A 184 5.86 -17.43 6.50
C GLU A 184 4.38 -17.54 6.07
N GLU A 185 3.50 -16.75 6.70
CA GLU A 185 2.07 -16.69 6.35
C GLU A 185 1.86 -16.33 4.88
N PHE A 186 2.50 -15.26 4.40
CA PHE A 186 2.34 -14.79 3.02
C PHE A 186 3.00 -15.72 2.02
N ARG A 187 4.13 -16.34 2.39
CA ARG A 187 4.74 -17.39 1.56
C ARG A 187 3.80 -18.58 1.40
N GLY A 188 3.11 -18.99 2.47
CA GLY A 188 2.09 -20.04 2.41
C GLY A 188 0.95 -19.69 1.46
N TYR A 189 0.49 -18.44 1.44
CA TYR A 189 -0.51 -17.99 0.45
C TYR A 189 0.03 -17.99 -0.97
N GLY A 190 1.27 -17.54 -1.19
CA GLY A 190 1.91 -17.59 -2.50
C GLY A 190 2.10 -19.02 -3.02
N GLN A 191 2.42 -19.97 -2.14
CA GLN A 191 2.55 -21.39 -2.49
C GLN A 191 1.21 -22.08 -2.79
N ALA A 192 0.10 -21.48 -2.36
CA ALA A 192 -1.24 -22.00 -2.64
C ALA A 192 -1.78 -21.57 -4.02
N THR A 193 -1.05 -20.76 -4.79
CA THR A 193 -1.46 -20.38 -6.16
C THR A 193 -1.08 -21.47 -7.17
N ASP A 194 -1.85 -21.55 -8.27
CA ASP A 194 -1.68 -22.57 -9.31
C ASP A 194 -0.30 -22.50 -10.01
N ASP A 195 0.29 -21.31 -10.05
CA ASP A 195 1.51 -20.97 -10.77
C ASP A 195 2.74 -20.76 -9.86
N TRP A 196 2.64 -21.12 -8.58
CA TRP A 196 3.67 -20.81 -7.56
C TRP A 196 5.08 -21.28 -7.95
N GLY A 197 5.20 -22.39 -8.69
CA GLY A 197 6.47 -22.94 -9.14
C GLY A 197 7.15 -22.11 -10.24
N THR A 198 6.45 -21.12 -10.79
CA THR A 198 6.90 -20.26 -11.89
C THR A 198 6.81 -18.77 -11.58
N ILE A 199 5.79 -18.33 -10.85
CA ILE A 199 5.55 -16.92 -10.52
C ILE A 199 5.25 -16.81 -9.02
N PRO A 200 6.26 -16.47 -8.18
CA PRO A 200 6.04 -16.27 -6.76
C PRO A 200 5.42 -14.89 -6.47
N TYR A 201 4.35 -14.87 -5.66
CA TYR A 201 3.75 -13.62 -5.18
C TYR A 201 4.37 -13.18 -3.85
N GLU A 202 5.41 -12.34 -3.93
CA GLU A 202 6.20 -11.91 -2.76
C GLU A 202 6.05 -10.41 -2.42
N VAL A 203 5.19 -9.69 -3.14
CA VAL A 203 5.11 -8.22 -3.03
C VAL A 203 4.77 -7.73 -1.63
N LEU A 204 3.98 -8.49 -0.86
CA LEU A 204 3.61 -8.11 0.50
C LEU A 204 4.61 -8.55 1.56
N SER A 205 5.79 -9.08 1.19
CA SER A 205 6.82 -9.42 2.17
C SER A 205 7.09 -8.23 3.10
N PRO A 206 7.08 -8.42 4.43
CA PRO A 206 7.38 -7.39 5.41
C PRO A 206 8.74 -6.71 5.23
N GLU A 207 9.69 -7.39 4.60
CA GLU A 207 11.00 -6.82 4.26
C GLU A 207 10.90 -5.75 3.18
N TRP A 208 9.88 -5.83 2.32
CA TRP A 208 9.72 -5.04 1.10
C TRP A 208 8.64 -3.95 1.23
N ASN A 209 7.75 -4.06 2.22
CA ASN A 209 6.73 -3.05 2.50
C ASN A 209 7.38 -1.78 3.07
N ALA A 210 7.55 -0.77 2.21
CA ALA A 210 8.14 0.52 2.57
C ALA A 210 7.31 1.24 3.63
N VAL A 211 7.91 2.07 4.49
CA VAL A 211 7.22 2.87 5.51
C VAL A 211 6.43 4.05 4.93
N SER A 212 6.63 4.34 3.65
CA SER A 212 6.00 5.41 2.89
C SER A 212 6.00 5.08 1.39
N ILE A 213 5.28 5.89 0.61
CA ILE A 213 5.31 5.82 -0.86
C ILE A 213 6.69 6.29 -1.31
N LEU A 214 7.51 5.36 -1.80
CA LEU A 214 8.86 5.60 -2.30
C LEU A 214 8.97 4.92 -3.66
N ILE A 215 9.46 5.66 -4.65
CA ILE A 215 9.71 5.23 -6.03
C ILE A 215 11.16 5.54 -6.41
#